data_AF-A0A379SUJ9-F1
#
_entry.id   AF-A0A379SUJ9-F1
#
_cell.length_a   1.000
_cell.length_b   1.000
_cell.length_c   1.000
_cell.angle_alpha   90.00
_cell.angle_beta   90.00
_cell.angle_gamma   90.00
#
_symmetry.space_group_name_H-M   'P 1'
#
loop_
_entity.id
_entity.type
_entity.pdbx_description
1 polymer ?
#
loop_
_entity_poly.entity_id
_entity_poly.type
_entity_poly.pdbx_seq_one_letter_code
_entity_poly.pdbx_strand_id
1 'polypeptide(L)'
;MLFWRESPLLDTLRNALPANNRLSVFSDITPDPTIGTVVQGITQMQSLNPDVVIGFGGGSALDAAKAIVWFSREFGIEIETCVAIPTTSGTGF
;
A
#
# COMPACT_ATOMS: atom_id res chain seq x y z
N MET A 1 -15.28 -5.72 -4.64
CA MET A 1 -15.98 -4.48 -5.04
C MET A 1 -14.95 -3.58 -5.72
N LEU A 2 -15.14 -3.27 -7.01
CA LEU A 2 -14.11 -2.79 -7.96
C LEU A 2 -13.79 -1.27 -7.91
N PHE A 3 -14.21 -0.55 -6.86
CA PHE A 3 -14.31 0.92 -6.91
C PHE A 3 -12.97 1.69 -6.97
N TRP A 4 -11.82 1.05 -6.69
CA TRP A 4 -10.54 1.76 -6.49
C TRP A 4 -9.54 1.65 -7.65
N ARG A 5 -9.65 0.64 -8.52
CA ARG A 5 -8.68 0.44 -9.62
C ARG A 5 -8.76 1.51 -10.71
N GLU A 6 -9.86 2.25 -10.77
CA GLU A 6 -10.17 3.26 -11.80
C GLU A 6 -10.30 4.67 -11.20
N SER A 7 -9.78 4.90 -9.99
CA SER A 7 -9.84 6.22 -9.37
C SER A 7 -8.91 7.21 -10.10
N PRO A 8 -9.41 8.38 -10.55
CA PRO A 8 -8.57 9.43 -11.14
C PRO A 8 -7.43 9.90 -10.22
N LEU A 9 -7.58 9.71 -8.91
CA LEU A 9 -6.57 10.04 -7.92
C LEU A 9 -5.36 9.08 -7.99
N LEU A 10 -5.59 7.80 -8.30
CA LEU A 10 -4.49 6.85 -8.49
C LEU A 10 -3.68 7.19 -9.75
N ASP A 11 -4.36 7.60 -10.81
CA ASP A 11 -3.69 8.06 -12.03
C ASP A 11 -2.92 9.37 -11.79
N THR A 12 -3.48 10.27 -10.98
CA THR A 12 -2.77 11.49 -10.54
C THR A 12 -1.48 11.13 -9.78
N LEU A 13 -1.55 10.19 -8.85
CA LEU A 13 -0.37 9.70 -8.12
C LEU A 13 0.66 9.07 -9.07
N ARG A 14 0.22 8.18 -9.97
CA ARG A 14 1.10 7.53 -10.96
C ARG A 14 1.83 8.54 -11.83
N ASN A 15 1.12 9.57 -12.29
CA ASN A 15 1.68 10.63 -13.14
C ASN A 15 2.63 11.57 -12.38
N ALA A 16 2.50 11.66 -11.05
CA ALA A 16 3.41 12.43 -10.20
C ALA A 16 4.73 11.68 -9.91
N LEU A 17 4.78 10.36 -10.14
CA LEU A 17 5.97 9.55 -9.92
C LEU A 17 6.86 9.52 -11.18
N PRO A 18 8.20 9.52 -11.02
CA PRO A 18 9.13 9.34 -12.14
C PRO A 18 8.85 8.06 -12.94
N ALA A 19 8.84 8.17 -14.27
CA ALA A 19 8.45 7.08 -15.18
C ALA A 19 9.43 5.88 -15.19
N ASN A 20 10.63 6.05 -14.64
CA ASN A 20 11.63 4.99 -14.49
C ASN A 20 11.40 4.10 -13.25
N ASN A 21 10.41 4.41 -12.41
CA ASN A 21 10.07 3.59 -11.25
C ASN A 21 9.26 2.35 -11.67
N ARG A 22 9.61 1.18 -11.10
CA ARG A 22 8.78 -0.03 -11.20
C ARG A 22 7.62 0.08 -10.22
N LEU A 23 6.41 0.32 -10.73
CA LEU A 23 5.20 0.42 -9.91
C LEU A 23 4.48 -0.93 -9.82
N SER A 24 4.05 -1.28 -8.61
CA SER A 24 3.20 -2.44 -8.34
C SER A 24 2.07 -2.03 -7.41
N VAL A 25 0.85 -2.48 -7.67
CA VAL A 25 -0.33 -2.11 -6.88
C VAL A 25 -0.88 -3.34 -6.17
N PHE A 26 -0.98 -3.26 -4.84
CA PHE A 26 -1.75 -4.18 -4.02
C PHE A 26 -3.10 -3.53 -3.73
N SER A 27 -4.18 -4.07 -4.31
CA SER A 27 -5.52 -3.47 -4.22
C SER A 27 -6.54 -4.36 -3.52
N ASP A 28 -6.14 -5.53 -3.02
CA ASP A 28 -7.05 -6.50 -2.40
C ASP A 28 -7.24 -6.20 -0.91
N ILE A 29 -7.53 -4.93 -0.61
CA ILE A 29 -7.79 -4.46 0.75
C ILE A 29 -9.29 -4.36 0.96
N THR A 30 -9.79 -5.07 1.95
CA THR A 30 -11.15 -4.91 2.46
C THR A 30 -11.16 -3.99 3.70
N PRO A 31 -12.32 -3.43 4.07
CA PRO A 31 -12.51 -2.91 5.43
C PRO A 31 -12.08 -3.97 6.45
N ASP A 32 -11.47 -3.53 7.55
CA ASP A 32 -10.90 -4.38 8.60
C ASP A 32 -9.97 -5.49 8.06
N PRO A 33 -8.77 -5.13 7.58
CA PRO A 33 -7.88 -6.06 6.89
C PRO A 33 -7.55 -7.27 7.76
N THR A 34 -7.73 -8.46 7.18
CA THR A 34 -7.46 -9.72 7.88
C THR A 34 -5.96 -10.03 7.90
N ILE A 35 -5.54 -10.93 8.80
CA ILE A 35 -4.18 -11.48 8.80
C ILE A 35 -3.82 -12.06 7.42
N GLY A 36 -4.77 -12.73 6.75
CA GLY A 36 -4.56 -13.27 5.40
C GLY A 36 -4.23 -12.19 4.38
N THR A 37 -4.88 -11.02 4.47
CA THR A 37 -4.60 -9.86 3.61
C THR A 37 -3.17 -9.33 3.83
N VAL A 38 -2.76 -9.25 5.10
CA VAL A 38 -1.40 -8.82 5.47
C VAL A 38 -0.36 -9.81 4.94
N VAL A 39 -0.59 -11.12 5.07
CA VAL A 39 0.31 -12.17 4.57
C VAL A 39 0.47 -12.11 3.04
N GLN A 40 -0.62 -11.85 2.31
CA GLN A 40 -0.56 -11.65 0.85
C GLN A 40 0.28 -10.42 0.49
N GLY A 41 0.11 -9.32 1.23
CA GLY A 41 0.93 -8.12 1.08
C GLY A 41 2.41 -8.39 1.31
N ILE A 42 2.77 -9.11 2.39
CA ILE A 42 4.16 -9.49 2.69
C ILE A 42 4.75 -10.36 1.56
N THR A 43 3.98 -11.32 1.05
CA THR A 43 4.41 -12.17 -0.08
C THR A 43 4.76 -11.31 -1.30
N GLN A 44 3.97 -10.27 -1.58
CA GLN A 44 4.27 -9.34 -2.65
C GLN A 44 5.51 -8.49 -2.37
N MET A 45 5.71 -8.04 -1.11
CA MET A 45 6.92 -7.33 -0.70
C MET A 45 8.18 -8.19 -0.93
N GLN A 46 8.13 -9.48 -0.59
CA GLN A 46 9.25 -10.41 -0.81
C GLN A 46 9.62 -10.56 -2.29
N SER A 47 8.61 -10.64 -3.16
CA SER A 47 8.84 -10.78 -4.60
C SER A 47 9.29 -9.48 -5.27
N LEU A 48 8.83 -8.32 -4.76
CA LEU A 48 9.10 -7.02 -5.37
C LEU A 48 10.39 -6.39 -4.84
N ASN A 49 10.67 -6.59 -3.55
CA ASN A 49 11.70 -5.93 -2.76
C ASN A 49 11.71 -4.40 -2.96
N PRO A 50 10.63 -3.69 -2.56
CA PRO A 50 10.47 -2.28 -2.87
C PRO A 50 11.26 -1.37 -1.92
N ASP A 51 11.86 -0.32 -2.46
CA ASP A 51 12.49 0.75 -1.66
C ASP A 51 11.43 1.60 -0.94
N VAL A 52 10.30 1.85 -1.59
CA VAL A 52 9.22 2.71 -1.11
C VAL A 52 7.88 1.99 -1.13
N VAL A 53 7.15 2.11 -0.02
CA VAL A 53 5.75 1.68 0.09
C VAL A 53 4.85 2.91 0.25
N ILE A 54 3.78 2.97 -0.54
CA ILE A 54 2.78 4.04 -0.46
C ILE A 54 1.45 3.43 -0.02
N GLY A 55 1.01 3.75 1.19
CA GLY A 55 -0.36 3.54 1.63
C GLY A 55 -1.25 4.62 1.02
N PHE A 56 -2.18 4.24 0.15
CA PHE A 56 -3.06 5.16 -0.55
C PHE A 56 -4.53 4.73 -0.38
N GLY A 57 -5.36 5.59 0.18
CA GLY A 57 -6.79 5.31 0.38
C GLY A 57 -7.34 5.86 1.70
N GLY A 58 -8.45 5.29 2.16
CA GLY A 58 -9.00 5.54 3.50
C GLY A 58 -8.29 4.73 4.60
N GLY A 59 -8.77 4.84 5.84
CA GLY A 59 -8.14 4.23 7.02
C GLY A 59 -7.79 2.74 6.88
N SER A 60 -8.67 1.92 6.30
CA SER A 60 -8.38 0.48 6.11
C SER A 60 -7.18 0.22 5.19
N ALA A 61 -6.96 1.04 4.17
CA ALA A 61 -5.81 0.92 3.28
C ALA A 61 -4.50 1.34 3.99
N LEU A 62 -4.57 2.38 4.82
CA LEU A 62 -3.43 2.87 5.59
C LEU A 62 -3.04 1.90 6.70
N ASP A 63 -4.02 1.35 7.43
CA ASP A 63 -3.81 0.32 8.44
C ASP A 63 -3.21 -0.95 7.83
N ALA A 64 -3.72 -1.39 6.68
CA ALA A 64 -3.15 -2.53 5.97
C ALA A 64 -1.70 -2.27 5.54
N ALA A 65 -1.42 -1.11 4.95
CA ALA A 65 -0.07 -0.74 4.53
C ALA A 65 0.91 -0.72 5.71
N LYS A 66 0.49 -0.13 6.85
CA LYS A 66 1.29 -0.11 8.08
C LYS A 66 1.57 -1.51 8.60
N ALA A 67 0.56 -2.38 8.67
CA ALA A 67 0.73 -3.75 9.11
C ALA A 67 1.67 -4.53 8.18
N ILE A 68 1.48 -4.44 6.87
CA ILE A 68 2.33 -5.12 5.87
C ILE A 68 3.78 -4.66 6.00
N VAL A 69 4.04 -3.34 6.09
CA VAL A 69 5.41 -2.81 6.23
C VAL A 69 6.04 -3.27 7.54
N TRP A 70 5.31 -3.19 8.66
CA TRP A 70 5.81 -3.60 9.96
C TRP A 70 6.22 -5.08 9.95
N PHE A 71 5.33 -5.98 9.56
CA PHE A 71 5.62 -7.40 9.53
C PHE A 71 6.67 -7.76 8.47
N SER A 72 6.70 -7.08 7.32
CA SER A 72 7.73 -7.28 6.30
C SER A 72 9.14 -7.04 6.87
N ARG A 73 9.30 -5.99 7.69
CA ARG A 73 10.56 -5.69 8.38
C ARG A 73 10.93 -6.77 9.40
N GLU A 74 9.96 -7.30 10.14
CA GLU A 74 10.18 -8.44 11.05
C GLU A 74 10.66 -9.71 10.30
N PHE A 75 10.29 -9.84 9.01
CA PHE A 75 10.78 -10.91 8.13
C PHE A 75 12.07 -10.56 7.37
N GLY A 76 12.75 -9.46 7.72
CA GLY A 76 14.04 -9.08 7.13
C GLY A 76 13.94 -8.39 5.76
N ILE A 77 12.75 -7.92 5.37
CA ILE A 77 12.57 -7.13 4.16
C ILE A 77 12.85 -5.67 4.52
N GLU A 78 13.92 -5.12 3.95
CA GLU A 78 14.27 -3.72 4.14
C GLU A 78 13.36 -2.83 3.30
N ILE A 79 12.72 -1.86 3.96
CA ILE A 79 11.85 -0.88 3.33
C ILE A 79 12.33 0.49 3.80
N GLU A 80 12.90 1.27 2.90
CA GLU A 80 13.51 2.56 3.20
C GLU A 80 12.45 3.57 3.64
N THR A 81 11.38 3.70 2.84
CA THR A 81 10.36 4.74 3.07
C THR A 81 8.95 4.17 3.03
N CYS A 82 8.12 4.58 3.99
CA CYS A 82 6.67 4.36 3.96
C CYS A 82 5.96 5.72 3.93
N VAL A 83 5.12 5.94 2.92
CA VAL A 83 4.35 7.18 2.72
C VAL A 83 2.86 6.88 2.89
N ALA A 84 2.14 7.73 3.63
CA ALA A 84 0.68 7.67 3.72
C ALA A 84 0.06 8.82 2.89
N ILE A 85 -0.89 8.48 2.02
CA ILE A 85 -1.68 9.43 1.22
C ILE A 85 -3.16 9.14 1.51
N PRO A 86 -3.78 9.84 2.48
CA PRO A 86 -5.18 9.65 2.82
C PRO A 86 -6.09 10.22 1.73
N THR A 87 -7.18 9.50 1.41
CA THR A 87 -8.19 9.95 0.45
C THR A 87 -9.54 10.26 1.09
N THR A 88 -9.64 10.13 2.41
CA THR A 88 -10.86 10.44 3.17
C THR A 88 -10.54 11.42 4.29
N SER A 89 -11.48 12.30 4.61
CA SER A 89 -11.42 13.18 5.78
C SER A 89 -11.86 12.44 7.06
N GLY A 90 -11.32 11.23 7.25
CA GLY A 90 -11.61 10.29 8.34
C GLY A 90 -10.44 10.18 9.34
N THR A 91 -10.24 8.98 9.90
CA THR A 91 -9.50 8.66 11.15
C THR A 91 -8.09 9.21 11.37
N GLY A 92 -7.42 9.81 10.38
CA GLY A 92 -6.21 10.62 10.63
C GLY A 92 -4.91 9.86 10.90
N PHE A 93 -4.80 8.58 10.51
CA PHE A 93 -3.59 7.75 10.66
C PHE A 93 -3.24 7.02 9.37
#